data_AF-A0A9D7VCK1-F1
#
_entry.id   AF-A0A9D7VCK1-F1
#
_cell.length_a   1.000
_cell.length_b   1.000
_cell.length_c   1.000
_cell.angle_alpha   90.00
_cell.angle_beta   90.00
_cell.angle_gamma   90.00
#
_symmetry.space_group_name_H-M   'P 1'
#
loop_
_entity.id
_entity.type
_entity.pdbx_description
1 polymer ?
#
loop_
_entity_poly.entity_id
_entity_poly.type
_entity_poly.pdbx_seq_one_letter_code
_entity_poly.pdbx_strand_id
1 'polypeptide(L)'
;MLNVFEAKKLETIVSKAHEHIVISGFEKEVLIGGVVWDEESNNYVVVFYTDYGSYDFINVWVAESTNGYYAVGHNLDSQPFRELLE
;
A
#
# COMPACT_ATOMS: atom_id res chain seq x y z
N MET A 1 -19.98 8.48 6.01
CA MET A 1 -19.07 9.65 6.09
C MET A 1 -18.04 9.32 7.15
N LEU A 2 -16.76 9.44 6.84
CA LEU A 2 -15.68 9.11 7.77
C LEU A 2 -15.58 10.19 8.85
N ASN A 3 -15.28 9.80 10.08
CA ASN A 3 -14.85 10.74 11.10
C ASN A 3 -13.37 11.13 10.91
N VAL A 4 -12.91 12.15 11.64
CA VAL A 4 -11.54 12.66 11.51
C VAL A 4 -10.48 11.60 11.82
N PHE A 5 -10.74 10.73 12.80
CA PHE A 5 -9.81 9.66 13.16
C PHE A 5 -9.69 8.62 12.05
N GLU A 6 -10.82 8.18 11.48
CA GLU A 6 -10.86 7.24 10.36
C GLU A 6 -10.19 7.82 9.10
N ALA A 7 -10.40 9.11 8.82
CA ALA A 7 -9.75 9.79 7.70
C ALA A 7 -8.22 9.84 7.86
N LYS A 8 -7.71 10.19 9.04
CA LYS A 8 -6.26 10.20 9.34
C LYS A 8 -5.64 8.81 9.27
N LYS A 9 -6.38 7.79 9.70
CA LYS A 9 -5.96 6.39 9.58
C LYS A 9 -5.76 6.03 8.11
N LEU A 10 -6.74 6.32 7.24
CA LEU A 10 -6.64 6.06 5.80
C LEU A 10 -5.50 6.84 5.15
N GLU A 11 -5.32 8.11 5.50
CA GLU A 11 -4.19 8.93 5.03
C GLU A 11 -2.84 8.27 5.35
N THR A 12 -2.68 7.75 6.56
CA THR A 12 -1.45 7.07 6.98
C THR A 12 -1.23 5.78 6.20
N ILE A 13 -2.29 4.98 6.01
CA ILE A 13 -2.24 3.73 5.23
C ILE A 13 -1.80 4.02 3.79
N VAL A 14 -2.42 5.01 3.14
CA VAL A 14 -2.08 5.43 1.78
C VAL A 14 -0.65 5.95 1.70
N SER A 15 -0.23 6.78 2.67
CA SER A 15 1.14 7.30 2.73
C SER A 15 2.17 6.17 2.78
N LYS A 16 1.94 5.15 3.62
CA LYS A 16 2.85 4.01 3.75
C LYS A 16 2.91 3.15 2.50
N ALA A 17 1.78 2.97 1.83
CA ALA A 17 1.74 2.26 0.56
C ALA A 17 2.49 3.03 -0.55
N HIS A 18 2.33 4.35 -0.59
CA HIS A 18 3.01 5.21 -1.56
C HIS A 18 4.53 5.25 -1.32
N GLU A 19 4.97 5.39 -0.07
CA GLU A 19 6.39 5.29 0.30
C GLU A 19 7.02 3.99 -0.23
N HIS A 20 6.31 2.87 -0.10
CA HIS A 20 6.78 1.57 -0.58
C HIS A 20 6.90 1.51 -2.11
N ILE A 21 5.92 2.04 -2.85
CA ILE A 21 5.97 2.13 -4.33
C ILE A 21 7.18 2.93 -4.80
N VAL A 22 7.47 4.05 -4.14
CA VAL A 22 8.64 4.88 -4.46
C VAL A 22 9.93 4.09 -4.23
N ILE A 23 10.06 3.40 -3.10
CA ILE A 23 11.23 2.55 -2.78
C ILE A 23 11.38 1.40 -3.78
N SER A 24 10.27 0.82 -4.24
CA SER A 24 10.26 -0.27 -5.22
C SER A 24 10.53 0.19 -6.67
N GLY A 25 10.83 1.47 -6.90
CA GLY A 25 11.21 2.00 -8.21
C GLY A 25 10.04 2.32 -9.14
N PHE A 26 8.82 2.36 -8.62
CA PHE A 26 7.61 2.76 -9.35
C PHE A 26 7.38 4.29 -9.27
N GLU A 27 8.46 5.07 -9.26
CA GLU A 27 8.49 6.53 -8.99
C GLU A 27 7.67 7.41 -9.97
N LYS A 28 7.12 6.84 -11.05
CA LYS A 28 6.30 7.59 -12.01
C LYS A 28 4.86 7.72 -11.52
N GLU A 29 4.10 8.62 -12.17
CA GLU A 29 2.70 8.95 -11.86
C GLU A 29 1.85 7.70 -11.55
N VAL A 30 1.65 7.45 -10.26
CA VAL A 30 0.70 6.46 -9.76
C VAL A 30 -0.55 7.19 -9.28
N LEU A 31 -1.71 6.66 -9.65
CA LEU A 31 -3.00 7.15 -9.17
C LEU A 31 -3.56 6.17 -8.15
N ILE A 32 -4.11 6.67 -7.05
CA ILE A 32 -4.78 5.82 -6.07
C ILE A 32 -6.13 5.41 -6.65
N GLY A 33 -6.30 4.11 -6.92
CA GLY A 33 -7.56 3.51 -7.34
C GLY A 33 -8.50 3.25 -6.16
N GLY A 34 -7.95 2.95 -4.98
CA GLY A 34 -8.75 2.79 -3.76
C GLY A 34 -7.99 2.13 -2.62
N VAL A 35 -8.69 2.01 -1.49
CA VAL A 35 -8.25 1.28 -0.30
C VAL A 35 -9.32 0.26 0.05
N VAL A 36 -8.94 -1.00 0.17
CA VAL A 36 -9.82 -2.10 0.59
C VAL A 36 -9.23 -2.83 1.78
N TRP A 37 -10.07 -3.53 2.53
CA TRP A 37 -9.62 -4.44 3.58
C TRP A 37 -9.61 -5.87 3.01
N ASP A 38 -8.48 -6.56 3.15
CA ASP A 38 -8.31 -7.94 2.73
C ASP A 38 -8.38 -8.85 3.97
N GLU A 39 -9.50 -9.59 4.08
CA GLU A 39 -9.78 -10.48 5.21
C GLU A 39 -8.82 -11.69 5.25
N GLU A 40 -8.27 -12.13 4.11
CA GLU A 40 -7.40 -13.31 4.06
C GLU A 40 -6.03 -13.00 4.65
N SER A 41 -5.45 -11.86 4.27
CA SER A 41 -4.15 -11.42 4.78
C SER A 41 -4.24 -10.55 6.02
N ASN A 42 -5.45 -10.15 6.44
CA ASN A 42 -5.71 -9.25 7.57
C ASN A 42 -4.95 -7.91 7.44
N ASN A 43 -4.96 -7.34 6.23
CA ASN A 43 -4.25 -6.10 5.88
C ASN A 43 -5.14 -5.15 5.08
N TYR A 44 -4.75 -3.87 5.07
CA TYR A 44 -5.26 -2.95 4.06
C TYR A 44 -4.55 -3.19 2.74
N VAL A 45 -5.29 -3.13 1.64
CA VAL A 45 -4.73 -3.15 0.29
C VAL A 45 -4.98 -1.79 -0.34
N VAL A 46 -3.90 -1.10 -0.68
CA VAL A 46 -3.97 0.14 -1.46
C VAL A 46 -3.69 -0.21 -2.90
N VAL A 47 -4.67 0.07 -3.76
CA VAL A 47 -4.62 -0.22 -5.18
C VAL A 47 -4.12 1.04 -5.91
N PHE A 48 -3.02 0.91 -6.62
CA PHE A 48 -2.49 1.96 -7.48
C PHE A 48 -2.67 1.58 -8.94
N TYR A 49 -2.97 2.60 -9.73
CA TYR A 49 -3.05 2.55 -11.18
C TYR A 49 -1.81 3.21 -11.76
N THR A 50 -1.20 2.59 -12.78
CA THR A 50 -0.03 3.12 -13.47
C THR A 50 -0.26 3.17 -14.97
N ASP A 51 0.31 4.18 -15.63
CA ASP A 51 0.30 4.29 -17.09
C ASP A 51 1.38 3.44 -17.78
N TYR A 52 2.11 2.60 -17.03
CA TYR A 52 3.13 1.71 -17.60
C TYR A 52 2.47 0.59 -18.40
N GLY A 53 2.49 0.72 -19.73
CA GLY A 53 2.57 -0.37 -20.72
C GLY A 53 1.38 -1.33 -20.86
N SER A 54 0.51 -1.51 -19.87
CA SER A 54 -0.59 -2.49 -19.91
C SER A 54 -1.72 -2.27 -18.87
N TYR A 55 -1.81 -1.11 -18.20
CA TYR A 55 -2.82 -0.86 -17.15
C TYR A 55 -2.69 -1.79 -15.94
N ASP A 56 -1.46 -2.08 -15.51
CA ASP A 56 -1.23 -2.97 -14.38
C ASP A 56 -1.59 -2.28 -13.07
N PHE A 57 -2.41 -2.96 -12.27
CA PHE A 57 -2.71 -2.56 -10.91
C PHE A 57 -1.59 -3.02 -9.98
N ILE A 58 -1.04 -2.08 -9.22
CA ILE A 58 -0.11 -2.36 -8.14
C ILE A 58 -0.89 -2.37 -6.84
N ASN A 59 -1.05 -3.55 -6.26
CA ASN A 59 -1.67 -3.74 -4.96
C ASN A 59 -0.57 -3.76 -3.91
N VAL A 60 -0.64 -2.84 -2.96
CA VAL A 60 0.29 -2.79 -1.83
C VAL A 60 -0.45 -3.17 -0.56
N TRP A 61 0.04 -4.18 0.15
CA TRP A 61 -0.50 -4.57 1.45
C TRP A 61 0.13 -3.72 2.55
N VAL A 62 -0.70 -3.23 3.47
CA VAL A 62 -0.31 -2.40 4.61
C VAL A 62 -0.88 -3.01 5.88
N ALA A 63 0.02 -3.40 6.77
CA ALA A 63 -0.30 -3.99 8.07
C ALA A 63 -0.32 -2.92 9.16
N GLU A 64 -1.12 -3.16 10.18
CA GLU A 64 -1.07 -2.41 11.44
C GLU A 64 0.05 -2.96 12.33
N SER A 65 0.76 -2.05 13.02
CA SER A 65 1.75 -2.37 14.04
C SER A 65 1.46 -1.58 15.32
N THR A 66 2.17 -1.90 16.39
CA THR A 66 2.13 -1.15 17.66
C THR A 66 2.43 0.34 17.50
N ASN A 67 3.19 0.72 16.45
CA ASN A 67 3.64 2.10 16.21
C ASN A 67 2.98 2.74 14.97
N GLY A 68 1.92 2.14 14.41
CA GLY A 68 1.19 2.70 13.28
C GLY A 68 1.00 1.70 12.14
N TYR A 69 1.43 2.07 10.93
CA TYR A 69 1.24 1.26 9.73
C TYR A 69 2.56 1.09 8.98
N TYR A 70 2.72 -0.05 8.29
CA TYR A 70 3.88 -0.33 7.44
C TYR A 70 3.45 -1.17 6.23
N ALA A 71 4.13 -0.96 5.10
CA ALA A 71 3.91 -1.77 3.92
C ALA A 71 4.54 -3.16 4.10
N VAL A 72 3.79 -4.20 3.73
CA VAL A 72 4.18 -5.61 3.80
C VAL A 72 4.80 -6.09 2.49
N GLY A 73 4.41 -5.47 1.37
CA GLY A 73 4.85 -5.81 0.03
C GLY A 73 3.82 -5.42 -1.01
N HIS A 74 4.10 -5.74 -2.27
CA HIS A 74 3.20 -5.53 -3.39
C HIS A 74 3.09 -6.75 -4.31
N ASN A 75 2.04 -6.82 -5.13
CA ASN A 75 1.74 -7.99 -5.97
C ASN A 75 2.78 -8.28 -7.06
N LEU A 76 3.68 -7.32 -7.32
CA LEU A 76 4.79 -7.45 -8.25
C LEU A 76 6.11 -7.89 -7.59
N ASP A 77 6.10 -8.16 -6.27
CA ASP A 77 7.27 -8.64 -5.57
C ASP A 77 7.59 -10.07 -6.04
N SER A 78 8.83 -10.29 -6.49
CA SER A 78 9.29 -11.62 -6.88
C SER A 78 9.46 -12.58 -5.67
N GLN A 79 9.54 -12.02 -4.45
CA GLN A 79 9.50 -12.69 -3.16
C GLN A 79 8.96 -11.71 -2.10
N PRO A 80 8.16 -12.16 -1.10
CA PRO A 80 7.61 -11.27 -0.09
C PRO A 80 8.71 -10.47 0.65
N PHE A 81 8.52 -9.15 0.75
CA PHE A 81 9.44 -8.20 1.38
C PHE A 81 9.59 -8.53 2.88
N ARG A 82 10.53 -9.42 3.21
CA ARG A 82 10.78 -9.89 4.58
C ARG A 82 11.99 -9.23 5.26
N GLU A 83 12.72 -8.38 4.57
CA GLU A 83 13.93 -7.76 5.10
C GLU A 83 13.71 -6.25 5.25
N LEU A 84 13.43 -5.81 6.49
CA LEU A 84 13.75 -4.50 7.09
C LEU A 84 12.97 -4.25 8.41
N LEU A 85 12.84 -5.28 9.26
CA LEU A 85 12.29 -5.14 10.62
C LEU A 85 13.24 -5.72 11.70
N GLU A 86 14.55 -5.60 11.46
CA GLU A 86 15.56 -5.68 12.53
C GLU A 86 16.04 -4.27 12.92
#